data_AF-A0A0D6LCN5-F1
#
_entry.id   AF-A0A0D6LCN5-F1
#
_cell.length_a   1.000
_cell.length_b   1.000
_cell.length_c   1.000
_cell.angle_alpha   90.00
_cell.angle_beta   90.00
_cell.angle_gamma   90.00
#
_symmetry.space_group_name_H-M   'P 1'
#
loop_
_entity.id
_entity.type
_entity.pdbx_description
1 polymer ?
#
loop_
_entity_poly.entity_id
_entity_poly.type
_entity_poly.pdbx_seq_one_letter_code
_entity_poly.pdbx_strand_id
1 'polypeptide(L)'
;MCIFNTIAVGMAGVFCALIGVFPSDWSKTGFVMYAMVLTCMGLNPGGFYKCGTLCARQYSHFVLTVIQFMKCIGLFVAPILRYIFVNDDKNYNEWQYTYWVQGALLLIAMVASILDVKMEL
;
A
#
# COMPACT_ATOMS: atom_id res chain seq x y z
N MET A 1 -5.95 7.21 -15.17
CA MET A 1 -5.17 6.26 -14.34
C MET A 1 -5.18 6.64 -12.87
N CYS A 2 -5.10 7.94 -12.55
CA CYS A 2 -5.05 8.45 -11.18
C CYS A 2 -6.26 8.04 -10.32
N ILE A 3 -7.50 8.11 -10.83
CA ILE A 3 -8.71 7.74 -10.06
C ILE A 3 -8.68 6.28 -9.57
N PHE A 4 -8.24 5.35 -10.42
CA PHE A 4 -8.16 3.93 -10.07
C PHE A 4 -7.07 3.66 -9.03
N ASN A 5 -5.93 4.35 -9.13
CA ASN A 5 -4.85 4.29 -8.15
C ASN A 5 -5.28 4.89 -6.80
N THR A 6 -5.99 6.02 -6.80
CA THR A 6 -6.49 6.68 -5.59
C THR A 6 -7.50 5.79 -4.86
N ILE A 7 -8.40 5.12 -5.58
CA ILE A 7 -9.38 4.19 -4.97
C ILE A 7 -8.68 2.95 -4.42
N ALA A 8 -7.73 2.36 -5.16
CA ALA A 8 -7.01 1.16 -4.70
C ALA A 8 -6.13 1.43 -3.47
N VAL A 9 -5.39 2.55 -3.47
CA VAL A 9 -4.52 2.96 -2.36
C VAL A 9 -5.34 3.47 -1.18
N GLY A 10 -6.41 4.23 -1.42
CA GLY A 10 -7.30 4.73 -0.38
C GLY A 10 -8.03 3.61 0.35
N MET A 11 -8.55 2.63 -0.40
CA MET A 11 -9.23 1.48 0.18
C MET A 11 -8.26 0.61 1.00
N ALA A 12 -7.04 0.38 0.50
CA ALA A 12 -6.00 -0.32 1.27
C ALA A 12 -5.56 0.45 2.53
N GLY A 13 -5.45 1.78 2.46
CA GLY A 13 -5.11 2.63 3.60
C GLY A 13 -6.18 2.63 4.70
N VAL A 14 -7.46 2.67 4.32
CA VAL A 14 -8.59 2.57 5.26
C VAL A 14 -8.61 1.19 5.95
N PHE A 15 -8.40 0.11 5.20
CA PHE A 15 -8.30 -1.23 5.80
C PHE A 15 -7.07 -1.38 6.72
N CYS A 16 -5.93 -0.77 6.39
CA CYS A 16 -4.76 -0.74 7.28
C CYS A 16 -5.02 0.05 8.57
N ALA A 17 -5.71 1.19 8.48
CA ALA A 17 -6.09 1.98 9.66
C ALA A 17 -7.08 1.21 10.56
N LEU A 18 -8.02 0.47 9.96
CA LEU A 18 -8.96 -0.39 10.69
C LEU A 18 -8.25 -1.52 11.45
N ILE A 19 -7.23 -2.16 10.85
CA ILE A 19 -6.41 -3.20 11.52
C ILE A 19 -5.75 -2.67 12.80
N GLY A 20 -5.38 -1.39 12.82
CA GLY A 20 -4.80 -0.74 13.99
C GLY A 20 -5.75 -0.46 15.14
N VAL A 21 -7.07 -0.45 14.88
CA VAL A 21 -8.10 -0.13 15.89
C VAL A 21 -8.70 -1.39 16.51
N PHE A 22 -8.65 -2.54 15.82
CA PHE A 22 -9.14 -3.81 16.39
C PHE A 22 -8.15 -4.35 17.44
N PRO A 23 -8.64 -4.86 18.60
CA PRO A 23 -7.83 -5.51 19.62
C PRO A 23 -7.56 -7.00 19.34
N SER A 24 -6.55 -7.56 20.03
CA SER A 24 -5.98 -8.93 19.87
C SER A 24 -6.98 -10.09 19.97
N ASP A 25 -8.15 -9.89 20.59
CA ASP A 25 -9.16 -10.92 20.85
C ASP A 25 -9.75 -11.59 19.59
N TRP A 26 -9.60 -10.98 18.40
CA TRP A 26 -10.19 -11.49 17.15
C TRP A 26 -9.13 -11.76 16.07
N SER A 27 -8.26 -12.75 16.31
CA SER A 27 -7.17 -13.11 15.37
C SER A 27 -7.66 -13.45 13.96
N LYS A 28 -8.86 -14.02 13.82
CA LYS A 28 -9.47 -14.32 12.50
C LYS A 28 -9.79 -13.04 11.71
N THR A 29 -10.32 -12.02 12.38
CA THR A 29 -10.69 -10.75 11.73
C THR A 29 -9.45 -9.98 11.30
N GLY A 30 -8.39 -9.96 12.12
CA GLY A 30 -7.10 -9.36 11.76
C GLY A 30 -6.49 -9.98 10.50
N PHE A 31 -6.50 -11.32 10.40
CA PHE A 31 -6.02 -12.02 9.21
C PHE A 31 -6.84 -11.71 7.95
N VAL A 32 -8.17 -11.70 8.05
CA VAL A 32 -9.06 -11.39 6.92
C VAL A 32 -8.83 -9.95 6.42
N MET A 33 -8.70 -9.00 7.34
CA MET A 33 -8.44 -7.60 6.99
C MET A 33 -7.06 -7.44 6.33
N TYR A 34 -6.03 -8.13 6.84
CA TYR A 34 -4.70 -8.12 6.24
C TYR A 34 -4.69 -8.75 4.84
N ALA A 35 -5.40 -9.86 4.66
CA ALA A 35 -5.57 -10.49 3.35
C ALA A 35 -6.29 -9.56 2.36
N MET A 36 -7.34 -8.85 2.80
CA MET A 36 -8.02 -7.83 2.00
C MET A 36 -7.06 -6.71 1.57
N VAL A 37 -6.24 -6.17 2.48
CA VAL A 37 -5.21 -5.16 2.15
C VAL A 37 -4.25 -5.68 1.08
N LEU A 38 -3.74 -6.90 1.25
CA LEU A 38 -2.84 -7.55 0.29
C LEU A 38 -3.49 -7.72 -1.09
N THR A 39 -4.76 -8.11 -1.14
CA THR A 39 -5.48 -8.23 -2.42
C THR A 39 -5.68 -6.87 -3.10
N CYS A 40 -6.08 -5.83 -2.36
CA CYS A 40 -6.20 -4.48 -2.90
C CYS A 40 -4.85 -3.93 -3.41
N MET A 41 -3.76 -4.18 -2.68
CA MET A 41 -2.41 -3.80 -3.11
C MET A 41 -1.92 -4.60 -4.31
N GLY A 42 -2.30 -5.88 -4.43
CA GLY A 42 -1.95 -6.76 -5.55
C GLY A 42 -2.70 -6.44 -6.84
N LEU A 43 -3.90 -5.88 -6.76
CA LEU A 43 -4.68 -5.45 -7.93
C LEU A 43 -4.13 -4.15 -8.55
N ASN A 44 -3.46 -3.30 -7.77
CA ASN A 44 -2.89 -2.04 -8.23
C ASN A 44 -1.84 -2.21 -9.37
N PRO A 45 -0.81 -3.09 -9.25
CA PRO A 45 0.11 -3.38 -10.35
C PRO A 45 -0.58 -3.86 -11.63
N GLY A 46 -1.65 -4.65 -11.52
CA GLY A 46 -2.37 -5.18 -12.69
C GLY A 46 -2.90 -4.07 -13.61
N GLY A 47 -3.43 -2.99 -13.04
CA GLY A 47 -3.85 -1.80 -13.78
C GLY A 47 -2.66 -1.03 -14.39
N PHE A 48 -1.60 -0.82 -13.60
CA PHE A 48 -0.41 -0.09 -14.05
C PHE A 48 0.33 -0.77 -15.20
N TYR A 49 0.46 -2.09 -15.18
CA TYR A 49 1.18 -2.81 -16.23
C TYR A 49 0.43 -2.79 -17.56
N LYS A 50 -0.90 -2.92 -17.54
CA LYS A 50 -1.74 -2.74 -18.75
C LYS A 50 -1.67 -1.32 -19.30
N CYS A 51 -1.66 -0.33 -18.42
CA CYS A 51 -1.59 1.08 -18.82
C CYS A 51 -0.22 1.46 -19.38
N GLY A 52 0.86 1.04 -18.72
CA GLY A 52 2.23 1.31 -19.16
C GLY A 52 2.56 0.66 -20.50
N THR A 53 2.05 -0.56 -20.74
CA THR A 53 2.19 -1.24 -22.05
C THR A 53 1.40 -0.54 -23.16
N LEU A 54 0.28 0.11 -22.85
CA LEU A 54 -0.51 0.89 -23.82
C LEU A 54 0.18 2.22 -24.18
N CYS A 55 0.74 2.93 -23.18
CA CYS A 55 1.38 4.23 -23.36
C CYS A 55 2.77 4.13 -24.01
N ALA A 56 3.50 3.02 -23.77
CA ALA A 56 4.84 2.79 -24.30
C ALA A 56 4.94 1.40 -24.95
N ARG A 57 4.24 1.18 -26.07
CA ARG A 57 4.16 -0.14 -26.74
C ARG A 57 5.53 -0.71 -27.14
N GLN A 58 6.45 0.12 -27.60
CA GLN A 58 7.78 -0.31 -28.08
C GLN A 58 8.82 -0.45 -26.96
N TYR A 59 8.62 0.23 -25.83
CA TYR A 59 9.53 0.21 -24.67
C TYR A 59 8.87 -0.36 -23.40
N SER A 60 7.80 -1.14 -23.58
CA SER A 60 6.96 -1.62 -22.49
C SER A 60 7.76 -2.44 -21.48
N HIS A 61 8.64 -3.33 -21.95
CA HIS A 61 9.52 -4.11 -21.09
C HIS A 61 10.41 -3.24 -20.18
N PHE A 62 10.94 -2.13 -20.70
CA PHE A 62 11.77 -1.23 -19.91
C PHE A 62 10.96 -0.50 -18.83
N VAL A 63 9.81 0.07 -19.22
CA VAL A 63 8.90 0.77 -18.30
C VAL A 63 8.39 -0.15 -17.19
N LEU A 64 7.99 -1.39 -17.54
CA LEU A 64 7.54 -2.39 -16.58
C LEU A 64 8.64 -2.77 -15.57
N THR A 65 9.89 -2.87 -16.03
CA THR A 65 11.04 -3.19 -15.17
C THR A 65 11.31 -2.07 -14.16
N VAL A 66 11.23 -0.81 -14.59
CA VAL A 66 11.36 0.35 -13.69
C VAL A 66 10.23 0.40 -12.65
N ILE A 67 8.99 0.11 -13.05
CA ILE A 67 7.85 0.04 -12.11
C ILE A 67 8.06 -1.07 -11.08
N GLN A 68 8.53 -2.25 -11.51
CA GLN A 68 8.82 -3.36 -10.61
C GLN A 68 9.97 -3.04 -9.65
N PHE A 69 11.01 -2.35 -10.14
CA PHE A 69 12.14 -1.93 -9.31
C PHE A 69 11.66 -0.99 -8.18
N MET A 70 10.82 -0.01 -8.50
CA MET A 70 10.20 0.87 -7.49
C MET A 70 9.35 0.11 -6.47
N LYS A 71 8.66 -0.96 -6.89
CA LYS A 71 7.92 -1.85 -5.98
C LYS A 71 8.83 -2.65 -5.06
N CYS A 72 9.97 -3.12 -5.56
CA CYS A 72 10.97 -3.79 -4.73
C CYS A 72 11.54 -2.85 -3.67
N ILE A 73 11.77 -1.58 -4.02
CA ILE A 73 12.15 -0.54 -3.04
C ILE A 73 11.05 -0.40 -1.98
N GLY A 74 9.78 -0.36 -2.39
CA GLY A 74 8.64 -0.34 -1.48
C GLY A 74 8.56 -1.58 -0.56
N LEU A 75 8.99 -2.75 -1.02
CA LEU A 75 8.98 -3.98 -0.22
C LEU A 75 9.96 -3.92 0.96
N PHE A 76 11.03 -3.11 0.86
CA PHE A 76 11.94 -2.86 1.97
C PHE A 76 11.34 -1.96 3.07
N VAL A 77 10.28 -1.20 2.78
CA VAL A 77 9.64 -0.32 3.77
C VAL A 77 9.07 -1.13 4.95
N ALA A 78 8.49 -2.30 4.69
CA ALA A 78 7.93 -3.16 5.72
C ALA A 78 8.96 -3.70 6.75
N PRO A 79 10.10 -4.33 6.34
CA PRO A 79 11.12 -4.76 7.28
C PRO A 79 11.84 -3.59 7.96
N ILE A 80 11.98 -2.43 7.30
CA ILE A 80 12.54 -1.21 7.92
C ILE A 80 11.62 -0.68 9.02
N LEU A 81 10.31 -0.61 8.76
CA LEU A 81 9.31 -0.21 9.75
C LEU A 81 9.33 -1.16 10.95
N ARG A 82 9.37 -2.48 10.73
CA ARG A 82 9.52 -3.47 11.81
C ARG A 82 10.80 -3.23 12.60
N TYR A 83 11.93 -3.01 11.94
CA TYR A 83 13.22 -2.79 12.61
C TYR A 83 13.22 -1.56 13.53
N ILE A 84 12.47 -0.52 13.16
CA ILE A 84 12.37 0.72 13.95
C ILE A 84 11.34 0.60 15.08
N PHE A 85 10.19 -0.03 14.83
CA PHE A 85 9.04 0.01 15.74
C PHE A 85 8.84 -1.24 16.62
N VAL A 86 9.39 -2.40 16.26
CA VAL A 86 9.20 -3.65 17.00
C VAL A 86 10.52 -4.08 17.63
N ASN A 87 10.60 -4.02 18.95
CA ASN A 87 11.71 -4.56 19.74
C ASN A 87 11.34 -5.92 20.36
N ASP A 88 10.05 -6.14 20.67
CA ASP A 88 9.56 -7.39 21.23
C ASP A 88 8.37 -7.93 20.42
N ASP A 89 8.59 -9.00 19.65
CA ASP A 89 7.59 -9.58 18.74
C ASP A 89 6.31 -10.05 19.47
N LYS A 90 6.36 -10.25 20.78
CA LYS A 90 5.21 -10.70 21.59
C LYS A 90 4.28 -9.57 22.03
N ASN A 91 4.72 -8.31 21.93
CA ASN A 91 3.90 -7.16 22.30
C ASN A 91 2.99 -6.73 21.16
N TYR A 92 1.70 -7.06 21.28
CA TYR A 92 0.66 -6.70 20.31
C TYR A 92 0.56 -5.18 20.04
N ASN A 93 0.80 -4.37 21.08
CA ASN A 93 0.72 -2.92 20.99
C ASN A 93 1.76 -2.33 20.01
N GLU A 94 2.97 -2.91 19.93
CA GLU A 94 4.04 -2.45 19.02
C GLU A 94 3.66 -2.66 17.54
N TRP A 95 2.97 -3.77 17.26
CA TRP A 95 2.45 -4.07 15.94
C TRP A 95 1.32 -3.11 15.53
N GLN A 96 0.43 -2.74 16.45
CA GLN A 96 -0.63 -1.77 16.18
C GLN A 96 -0.07 -0.41 15.72
N TYR A 97 0.99 0.09 16.38
CA TYR A 97 1.68 1.32 15.95
C TYR A 97 2.26 1.21 14.54
N THR A 98 2.88 0.07 14.22
CA THR A 98 3.43 -0.18 12.88
C THR A 98 2.34 -0.14 11.79
N TYR A 99 1.17 -0.75 12.05
CA TYR A 99 0.03 -0.69 11.12
C TYR A 99 -0.60 0.70 11.02
N TRP A 100 -0.61 1.47 12.11
CA TRP A 100 -1.05 2.87 12.10
C TRP A 100 -0.15 3.74 11.23
N VAL A 101 1.17 3.65 11.41
CA VAL A 101 2.14 4.40 10.60
C VAL A 101 2.01 4.01 9.14
N GLN A 102 1.87 2.71 8.85
CA GLN A 102 1.69 2.22 7.49
C GLN A 102 0.38 2.72 6.86
N GLY A 103 -0.73 2.74 7.62
CA GLY A 103 -2.02 3.28 7.18
C GLY A 103 -1.96 4.79 6.94
N ALA A 104 -1.32 5.55 7.82
CA ALA A 104 -1.13 7.00 7.68
C ALA A 104 -0.32 7.34 6.43
N LEU A 105 0.77 6.61 6.16
CA LEU A 105 1.56 6.77 4.93
C LEU A 105 0.73 6.55 3.66
N LEU A 106 -0.16 5.54 3.66
CA LEU A 106 -1.05 5.26 2.53
C LEU A 106 -2.10 6.35 2.33
N LEU A 107 -2.63 6.92 3.42
CA LEU A 107 -3.56 8.06 3.37
C LEU A 107 -2.88 9.33 2.87
N ILE A 108 -1.63 9.60 3.27
CA ILE A 108 -0.84 10.72 2.74
C ILE A 108 -0.60 10.53 1.24
N ALA A 109 -0.25 9.32 0.81
CA ALA A 109 -0.07 9.00 -0.62
C ALA A 109 -1.37 9.19 -1.43
N MET A 110 -2.53 8.87 -0.83
CA MET A 110 -3.84 9.16 -1.42
C MET A 110 -4.05 10.67 -1.60
N VAL A 111 -3.78 11.49 -0.57
CA VAL A 111 -3.93 12.96 -0.65
C VAL A 111 -2.98 13.57 -1.69
N ALA A 112 -1.72 13.12 -1.74
CA ALA A 112 -0.75 13.58 -2.72
C ALA A 112 -1.21 13.25 -4.15
N SER A 113 -1.74 12.05 -4.38
CA SER A 113 -2.29 11.64 -5.68
C SER A 113 -3.52 12.47 -6.09
N ILE A 114 -4.32 12.93 -5.13
CA ILE A 114 -5.48 13.81 -5.38
C ILE A 114 -5.01 15.23 -5.73
N LEU A 115 -3.97 15.73 -5.07
CA LEU A 115 -3.42 17.06 -5.33
C LEU A 115 -2.83 17.17 -6.74
N ASP A 116 -2.12 16.13 -7.19
CA ASP A 116 -1.56 16.04 -8.54
C ASP A 116 -2.67 16.17 -9.60
N VAL A 117 -3.78 15.44 -9.43
CA VAL A 117 -4.96 15.53 -10.31
C VAL A 117 -5.60 16.93 -10.30
N LYS A 118 -5.56 17.63 -9.16
CA LYS A 118 -6.11 18.99 -9.04
C LYS A 118 -5.26 20.03 -9.80
N MET A 119 -3.96 19.80 -9.95
CA MET A 119 -3.05 20.70 -10.66
C MET A 119 -3.08 20.52 -12.19
N GLU A 120 -3.53 19.37 -12.68
CA GLU A 120 -3.70 19.10 -14.11
C GLU A 120 -5.04 19.62 -14.70
N LEU A 121 -5.93 20.18 -13.87
CA LEU A 121 -7.27 20.66 -14.24
C LEU A 121 -7.37 22.19 -14.21
#